data_AF-Q9S6N6-F1
#
_entry.id   AF-Q9S6N6-F1
#
_cell.length_a   1.000
_cell.length_b   1.000
_cell.length_c   1.000
_cell.angle_alpha   90.00
_cell.angle_beta   90.00
_cell.angle_gamma   90.00
#
_symmetry.space_group_name_H-M   'P 1'
#
loop_
_entity.id
_entity.type
_entity.pdbx_description
1 polymer ?
#
loop_
_entity_poly.entity_id
_entity_poly.type
_entity_poly.pdbx_seq_one_letter_code
_entity_poly.pdbx_strand_id
1 'polypeptide(L)'
;MTENGVFYKIFTTENNNFCIRPTLLERVFKNNLDEFDFSLVKKNLEHEKNCVITSTMNQTISFENMNSTEMGHKTYSFLNQTELNNKGNSSLEEQVSNIFYRCVYMEVGKSSSYIKPLEQDSNKIRYVCSLLFIVPYKNNITSIIPVNLQLTLLSKNVKQSSSTNIFSGDIHFNMVTMTYLT
;
A
#
# COMPACT_ATOMS: atom_id res chain seq x y z
N MET A 1 -20.22 -1.59 -12.86
CA MET A 1 -19.62 -0.52 -12.04
C MET A 1 -18.25 -0.25 -12.64
N THR A 2 -18.05 0.93 -13.20
CA THR A 2 -16.78 1.33 -13.80
C THR A 2 -15.71 1.35 -12.72
N GLU A 3 -14.68 0.52 -12.89
CA GLU A 3 -13.36 0.76 -12.30
C GLU A 3 -12.88 2.12 -12.83
N ASN A 4 -13.31 3.20 -12.18
CA ASN A 4 -12.73 4.51 -12.40
C ASN A 4 -11.23 4.37 -12.12
N GLY A 5 -10.39 4.95 -12.98
CA GLY A 5 -8.93 4.88 -12.94
C GLY A 5 -8.32 5.39 -11.63
N VAL A 6 -8.40 4.59 -10.58
CA VAL A 6 -7.91 4.89 -9.25
C VAL A 6 -6.56 4.18 -9.09
N PHE A 7 -5.49 4.96 -8.97
CA PHE A 7 -4.10 4.46 -8.90
C PHE A 7 -3.70 3.95 -7.52
N TYR A 8 -4.66 3.69 -6.64
CA TYR A 8 -4.38 3.21 -5.29
C TYR A 8 -5.36 2.12 -4.86
N LYS A 9 -4.90 1.21 -4.00
CA LYS A 9 -5.75 0.22 -3.35
C LYS A 9 -6.14 0.67 -1.95
N ILE A 10 -7.44 0.75 -1.67
CA ILE A 10 -7.97 1.09 -0.35
C ILE A 10 -8.07 -0.17 0.50
N PHE A 11 -7.61 -0.09 1.75
CA PHE A 11 -7.79 -1.10 2.77
C PHE A 11 -8.57 -0.51 3.94
N THR A 12 -9.67 -1.17 4.31
CA THR A 12 -10.53 -0.78 5.44
C THR A 12 -10.78 -1.99 6.32
N THR A 13 -10.85 -1.80 7.64
CA THR A 13 -10.96 -2.92 8.58
C THR A 13 -12.39 -3.37 8.88
N GLU A 14 -13.43 -2.56 8.63
CA GLU A 14 -14.87 -2.88 8.73
C GLU A 14 -15.72 -1.93 7.84
N ASN A 15 -17.06 -2.07 7.83
CA ASN A 15 -18.10 -1.23 7.17
C ASN A 15 -17.93 0.29 7.45
N ASN A 16 -16.87 0.88 6.91
CA ASN A 16 -16.59 2.28 7.03
C ASN A 16 -17.41 3.00 5.96
N ASN A 17 -18.64 3.38 6.33
CA ASN A 17 -19.45 4.34 5.58
C ASN A 17 -18.72 5.69 5.36
N PHE A 18 -17.55 5.88 5.98
CA PHE A 18 -16.61 6.94 5.67
C PHE A 18 -16.24 7.01 4.18
N CYS A 19 -16.12 5.87 3.52
CA CYS A 19 -15.87 5.78 2.07
C CYS A 19 -17.16 5.95 1.22
N ILE A 20 -18.33 6.07 1.85
CA ILE A 20 -19.63 6.29 1.16
C ILE A 20 -19.93 7.77 1.00
N ARG A 21 -19.19 8.69 1.64
CA ARG A 21 -19.22 10.12 1.29
C ARG A 21 -18.10 10.40 0.28
N PRO A 22 -18.43 10.68 -1.00
CA PRO A 22 -17.44 10.86 -2.07
C PRO A 22 -16.40 11.97 -1.79
N THR A 23 -16.73 12.93 -0.92
CA THR A 23 -16.02 14.22 -0.88
C THR A 23 -14.63 14.22 -0.23
N LEU A 24 -14.29 13.32 0.70
CA LEU A 24 -12.96 13.35 1.35
C LEU A 24 -11.89 12.73 0.44
N LEU A 25 -12.15 11.52 -0.09
CA LEU A 25 -11.25 10.89 -1.04
C LEU A 25 -11.09 11.75 -2.31
N GLU A 26 -12.17 12.33 -2.83
CA GLU A 26 -12.09 13.26 -3.96
C GLU A 26 -11.21 14.50 -3.68
N ARG A 27 -11.26 15.06 -2.46
CA ARG A 27 -10.42 16.20 -2.08
C ARG A 27 -8.97 15.80 -1.89
N VAL A 28 -8.71 14.68 -1.22
CA VAL A 28 -7.37 14.16 -0.95
C VAL A 28 -6.65 13.76 -2.23
N PHE A 29 -7.36 13.11 -3.15
CA PHE A 29 -6.84 12.67 -4.45
C PHE A 29 -7.13 13.66 -5.57
N LYS A 30 -7.52 14.89 -5.23
CA LYS A 30 -7.73 15.95 -6.23
C LYS A 30 -6.44 16.15 -7.02
N ASN A 31 -6.57 16.16 -8.35
CA ASN A 31 -5.47 16.28 -9.31
C ASN A 31 -4.45 15.12 -9.25
N ASN A 32 -4.84 13.98 -8.66
CA ASN A 32 -4.09 12.73 -8.64
C ASN A 32 -4.74 11.72 -9.61
N LEU A 33 -5.04 12.20 -10.83
CA LEU A 33 -5.96 11.56 -11.78
C LEU A 33 -5.30 10.60 -12.79
N ASP A 34 -3.97 10.64 -12.93
CA ASP A 34 -3.21 9.82 -13.89
C ASP A 34 -2.07 9.03 -13.22
N GLU A 35 -1.60 9.50 -12.07
CA GLU A 35 -0.54 8.87 -11.29
C GLU A 35 -0.65 9.22 -9.80
N PHE A 36 -0.25 8.28 -8.96
CA PHE A 36 -0.13 8.48 -7.53
C PHE A 36 1.06 9.40 -7.19
N ASP A 37 0.79 10.69 -7.09
CA ASP A 37 1.70 11.66 -6.47
C ASP A 37 1.48 11.69 -4.95
N PHE A 38 2.36 11.00 -4.22
CA PHE A 38 2.35 10.96 -2.76
C PHE A 38 2.50 12.36 -2.12
N SER A 39 3.35 13.22 -2.68
CA SER A 39 3.59 14.56 -2.15
C SER A 39 2.34 15.43 -2.31
N LEU A 40 1.64 15.31 -3.42
CA LEU A 40 0.35 15.99 -3.64
C LEU A 40 -0.72 15.48 -2.68
N VAL A 41 -0.86 14.16 -2.51
CA VAL A 41 -1.81 13.55 -1.56
C VAL A 41 -1.55 14.04 -0.14
N LYS A 42 -0.28 14.04 0.28
CA LYS A 42 0.13 14.59 1.58
C LYS A 42 -0.26 16.05 1.72
N LYS A 43 0.05 16.88 0.72
CA LYS A 43 -0.30 18.30 0.72
C LYS A 43 -1.82 18.51 0.79
N ASN A 44 -2.61 17.77 0.03
CA ASN A 44 -4.06 17.90 0.03
C ASN A 44 -4.66 17.58 1.40
N LEU A 45 -4.17 16.52 2.06
CA LEU A 45 -4.59 16.17 3.40
C LEU A 45 -4.17 17.22 4.45
N GLU A 46 -2.99 17.84 4.33
CA GLU A 46 -2.55 18.94 5.22
C GLU A 46 -3.49 20.16 5.18
N HIS A 47 -4.20 20.35 4.06
CA HIS A 47 -5.16 21.46 3.88
C HIS A 47 -6.60 21.04 4.18
N GLU A 48 -6.86 19.75 4.49
CA GLU A 48 -8.19 19.26 4.81
C GLU A 48 -8.57 19.67 6.24
N LYS A 49 -9.69 20.37 6.37
CA LYS A 49 -10.23 20.74 7.68
C LYS A 49 -10.53 19.48 8.49
N ASN A 50 -10.11 19.45 9.75
CA ASN A 50 -10.23 18.30 10.67
C ASN A 50 -9.25 17.16 10.41
N CYS A 51 -8.29 17.32 9.50
CA CYS A 51 -7.18 16.39 9.34
C CYS A 51 -5.93 16.92 10.06
N VAL A 52 -5.23 16.04 10.79
CA VAL A 52 -3.97 16.37 11.46
C VAL A 52 -2.96 15.26 11.21
N ILE A 53 -1.77 15.62 10.70
CA ILE A 53 -0.64 14.68 10.60
C ILE A 53 -0.21 14.27 12.00
N THR A 54 -0.19 12.97 12.25
CA THR A 54 0.30 12.41 13.51
C THR A 54 1.67 11.75 13.37
N SER A 55 2.01 11.23 12.19
CA SER A 55 3.34 10.67 11.93
C SER A 55 3.68 10.71 10.44
N THR A 56 4.98 10.60 10.16
CA THR A 56 5.51 10.35 8.82
C THR A 56 6.56 9.27 8.91
N MET A 57 6.61 8.37 7.93
CA MET A 57 7.59 7.31 7.85
C MET A 57 8.25 7.29 6.48
N ASN A 58 9.58 7.23 6.50
CA ASN A 58 10.40 7.01 5.32
C ASN A 58 11.46 5.96 5.67
N GLN A 59 11.15 4.69 5.47
CA GLN A 59 11.96 3.57 5.97
C GLN A 59 12.06 2.44 4.96
N THR A 60 13.21 1.79 4.92
CA THR A 60 13.44 0.57 4.14
C THR A 60 13.58 -0.62 5.07
N ILE A 61 12.94 -1.73 4.74
CA ILE A 61 13.20 -3.04 5.35
C ILE A 61 13.76 -4.00 4.30
N SER A 62 14.81 -4.72 4.65
CA SER A 62 15.40 -5.74 3.78
C SER A 62 14.81 -7.12 4.09
N PHE A 63 14.82 -8.00 3.10
CA PHE A 63 14.43 -9.40 3.24
C PHE A 63 15.32 -10.30 2.39
N GLU A 64 15.51 -11.52 2.87
CA GLU A 64 16.30 -12.54 2.19
C GLU A 64 15.53 -13.84 2.14
N ASN A 65 15.65 -14.52 1.00
CA ASN A 65 15.10 -15.84 0.76
C ASN A 65 13.61 -16.00 1.13
N MET A 66 12.77 -15.02 0.78
CA MET A 66 11.34 -15.04 1.05
C MET A 66 10.51 -15.31 -0.21
N ASN A 67 9.42 -16.04 -0.05
CA ASN A 67 8.35 -16.14 -1.03
C ASN A 67 7.36 -14.96 -0.89
N SER A 68 6.40 -14.85 -1.82
CA SER A 68 5.42 -13.75 -1.84
C SER A 68 4.59 -13.64 -0.56
N THR A 69 4.23 -14.77 0.03
CA THR A 69 3.41 -14.84 1.24
C THR A 69 4.20 -14.35 2.45
N GLU A 70 5.46 -14.80 2.60
CA GLU A 70 6.37 -14.35 3.66
C GLU A 70 6.67 -12.84 3.57
N MET A 71 6.88 -12.32 2.34
CA MET A 71 7.03 -10.87 2.12
C MET A 71 5.77 -10.09 2.54
N GLY A 72 4.59 -10.64 2.23
CA GLY A 72 3.29 -10.11 2.66
C GLY A 72 3.16 -10.03 4.18
N HIS A 73 3.40 -11.13 4.87
CA HIS A 73 3.37 -11.22 6.33
C HIS A 73 4.36 -10.26 6.98
N LYS A 74 5.60 -10.18 6.47
CA LYS A 74 6.62 -9.25 6.98
C LYS A 74 6.18 -7.80 6.83
N THR A 75 5.63 -7.44 5.67
CA THR A 75 5.14 -6.09 5.39
C THR A 75 3.97 -5.72 6.27
N TYR A 76 2.99 -6.60 6.40
CA TYR A 76 1.85 -6.38 7.27
C TYR A 76 2.28 -6.25 8.73
N SER A 77 3.16 -7.14 9.20
CA SER A 77 3.70 -7.07 10.57
C SER A 77 4.39 -5.74 10.84
N PHE A 78 5.19 -5.24 9.89
CA PHE A 78 5.82 -3.93 9.99
C PHE A 78 4.79 -2.81 10.08
N LEU A 79 3.87 -2.69 9.12
CA LEU A 79 2.81 -1.67 9.11
C LEU A 79 1.95 -1.73 10.38
N ASN A 80 1.71 -2.92 10.90
CA ASN A 80 0.90 -3.13 12.08
C ASN A 80 1.58 -2.67 13.36
N GLN A 81 2.89 -2.92 13.49
CA GLN A 81 3.69 -2.48 14.63
C GLN A 81 3.89 -0.96 14.63
N THR A 82 3.96 -0.34 13.46
CA THR A 82 4.32 1.07 13.35
C THR A 82 3.12 2.01 13.32
N GLU A 83 2.06 1.67 12.59
CA GLU A 83 0.99 2.63 12.27
C GLU A 83 -0.42 2.08 12.46
N LEU A 84 -0.70 0.84 12.07
CA LEU A 84 -2.08 0.33 12.11
C LEU A 84 -2.52 -0.05 13.53
N ASN A 85 -1.59 -0.52 14.38
CA ASN A 85 -1.85 -1.00 15.75
C ASN A 85 -3.10 -1.91 15.86
N ASN A 86 -3.31 -2.72 14.84
CA ASN A 86 -4.47 -3.57 14.66
C ASN A 86 -4.14 -4.96 15.19
N LYS A 87 -4.65 -5.30 16.37
CA LYS A 87 -4.41 -6.61 16.98
C LYS A 87 -5.21 -7.68 16.23
N GLY A 88 -4.56 -8.39 15.31
CA GLY A 88 -5.03 -9.70 14.81
C GLY A 88 -6.05 -9.67 13.66
N ASN A 89 -6.07 -8.65 12.81
CA ASN A 89 -6.92 -8.66 11.61
C ASN A 89 -6.32 -9.51 10.47
N SER A 90 -6.61 -10.81 10.48
CA SER A 90 -6.12 -11.77 9.47
C SER A 90 -6.58 -11.45 8.04
N SER A 91 -7.75 -10.82 7.87
CA SER A 91 -8.24 -10.43 6.55
C SER A 91 -7.39 -9.32 5.93
N LEU A 92 -6.99 -8.32 6.73
CA LEU A 92 -6.13 -7.24 6.23
C LEU A 92 -4.73 -7.76 5.87
N GLU A 93 -4.20 -8.68 6.67
CA GLU A 93 -2.93 -9.36 6.39
C GLU A 93 -2.96 -10.13 5.07
N GLU A 94 -4.03 -10.89 4.82
CA GLU A 94 -4.23 -11.61 3.55
C GLU A 94 -4.32 -10.63 2.37
N GLN A 95 -5.06 -9.53 2.54
CA GLN A 95 -5.19 -8.51 1.50
C GLN A 95 -3.87 -7.82 1.15
N VAL A 96 -3.02 -7.54 2.15
CA VAL A 96 -1.66 -7.02 1.95
C VAL A 96 -0.78 -8.07 1.28
N SER A 97 -0.85 -9.33 1.71
CA SER A 97 -0.06 -10.43 1.13
C SER A 97 -0.39 -10.67 -0.34
N ASN A 98 -1.65 -10.49 -0.73
CA ASN A 98 -2.08 -10.56 -2.12
C ASN A 98 -1.44 -9.49 -3.03
N ILE A 99 -0.94 -8.36 -2.48
CA ILE A 99 -0.18 -7.38 -3.26
C ILE A 99 1.14 -7.99 -3.73
N PHE A 100 1.87 -8.66 -2.83
CA PHE A 100 3.17 -9.27 -3.13
C PHE A 100 3.03 -10.47 -4.05
N TYR A 101 1.97 -11.27 -3.88
CA TYR A 101 1.62 -12.31 -4.84
C TYR A 101 1.46 -11.72 -6.25
N ARG A 102 0.72 -10.60 -6.38
CA ARG A 102 0.58 -9.91 -7.67
C ARG A 102 1.93 -9.38 -8.17
N CYS A 103 2.76 -8.74 -7.36
CA CYS A 103 4.09 -8.29 -7.80
C CYS A 103 4.98 -9.42 -8.33
N VAL A 104 4.86 -10.63 -7.79
CA VAL A 104 5.66 -11.78 -8.23
C VAL A 104 5.11 -12.44 -9.49
N TYR A 105 3.79 -12.59 -9.60
CA TYR A 105 3.15 -13.42 -10.64
C TYR A 105 2.34 -12.63 -11.68
N MET A 106 2.27 -11.30 -11.58
CA MET A 106 1.61 -10.48 -12.60
C MET A 106 2.39 -10.57 -13.90
N GLU A 107 1.73 -11.06 -14.95
CA GLU A 107 2.27 -11.04 -16.30
C GLU A 107 2.56 -9.59 -16.71
N VAL A 108 3.74 -9.37 -17.28
CA VAL A 108 4.16 -8.09 -17.86
C VAL A 108 3.18 -7.75 -18.99
N GLY A 109 2.17 -6.92 -18.71
CA GLY A 109 1.08 -6.60 -19.63
C GLY A 109 -0.32 -6.63 -19.00
N LYS A 110 -0.50 -7.29 -17.85
CA LYS A 110 -1.71 -7.12 -17.03
C LYS A 110 -1.53 -5.88 -16.17
N SER A 111 -2.20 -4.79 -16.54
CA SER A 111 -2.12 -3.52 -15.81
C SER A 111 -2.86 -3.63 -14.47
N SER A 112 -2.13 -3.42 -13.37
CA SER A 112 -2.73 -3.06 -12.09
C SER A 112 -2.69 -1.54 -11.96
N SER A 113 -3.82 -0.90 -11.66
CA SER A 113 -3.86 0.56 -11.53
C SER A 113 -2.95 1.08 -10.40
N TYR A 114 -2.74 0.25 -9.36
CA TYR A 114 -2.02 0.60 -8.15
C TYR A 114 -0.66 -0.12 -7.99
N ILE A 115 -0.26 -0.96 -8.95
CA ILE A 115 1.07 -1.60 -9.00
C ILE A 115 1.70 -1.27 -10.34
N LYS A 116 2.74 -0.43 -10.34
CA LYS A 116 3.47 -0.03 -11.55
C LYS A 116 4.86 -0.66 -11.55
N PRO A 117 5.25 -1.42 -12.58
CA PRO A 117 6.65 -1.81 -12.76
C PRO A 117 7.48 -0.56 -13.12
N LEU A 118 8.61 -0.37 -12.45
CA LEU A 118 9.56 0.72 -12.74
C LEU A 118 10.71 0.26 -13.63
N GLU A 119 11.21 -0.95 -13.36
CA GLU A 119 12.43 -1.48 -13.96
C GLU A 119 12.33 -3.00 -13.94
N GLN A 120 12.65 -3.65 -15.05
CA GLN A 120 12.74 -5.10 -15.14
C GLN A 120 13.98 -5.48 -15.91
N ASP A 121 14.93 -6.10 -15.21
CA ASP A 121 16.07 -6.81 -15.76
C ASP A 121 15.94 -8.30 -15.37
N SER A 122 16.70 -9.16 -16.05
CA SER A 122 16.81 -10.61 -15.85
C SER A 122 16.84 -11.06 -14.39
N ASN A 123 17.49 -10.32 -13.50
CA ASN A 123 17.66 -10.68 -12.09
C ASN A 123 16.99 -9.72 -11.10
N LYS A 124 16.42 -8.61 -11.56
CA LYS A 124 15.93 -7.53 -10.70
C LYS A 124 14.64 -6.96 -11.25
N ILE A 125 13.63 -6.86 -10.40
CA ILE A 125 12.35 -6.24 -10.74
C ILE A 125 12.02 -5.20 -9.68
N ARG A 126 11.63 -4.01 -10.11
CA ARG A 126 11.20 -2.93 -9.22
C ARG A 126 9.75 -2.59 -9.47
N TYR A 127 8.99 -2.46 -8.40
CA TYR A 127 7.60 -2.05 -8.42
C TYR A 127 7.38 -0.85 -7.53
N VAL A 128 6.42 -0.01 -7.90
CA VAL A 128 5.78 0.97 -7.03
C VAL A 128 4.36 0.50 -6.78
N CYS A 129 3.98 0.44 -5.51
CA CYS A 129 2.63 0.12 -5.06
C CYS A 129 2.05 1.30 -4.29
N SER A 130 0.88 1.76 -4.71
CA SER A 130 0.19 2.90 -4.12
C SER A 130 -0.99 2.41 -3.31
N LEU A 131 -0.92 2.59 -1.99
CA LEU A 131 -1.87 2.01 -1.04
C LEU A 131 -2.48 3.12 -0.17
N LEU A 132 -3.70 2.89 0.30
CA LEU A 132 -4.38 3.78 1.23
C LEU A 132 -5.04 2.95 2.32
N PHE A 133 -4.60 3.10 3.57
CA PHE A 133 -5.26 2.48 4.71
C PHE A 133 -6.20 3.49 5.37
N ILE A 134 -7.43 3.08 5.64
CA ILE A 134 -8.43 3.86 6.37
C ILE A 134 -8.92 3.00 7.52
N VAL A 135 -8.42 3.27 8.71
CA VAL A 135 -8.62 2.44 9.90
C VAL A 135 -9.15 3.27 11.07
N PRO A 136 -10.05 2.74 11.91
CA PRO A 136 -10.46 3.42 13.13
C PRO A 136 -9.26 3.66 14.07
N TYR A 137 -9.15 4.84 14.68
CA TYR A 137 -8.00 5.20 15.52
C TYR A 137 -8.32 5.36 17.01
N LYS A 138 -9.52 5.84 17.35
CA LYS A 138 -10.17 5.95 18.69
C LYS A 138 -11.36 6.91 18.52
N ASN A 139 -12.41 6.84 19.35
CA ASN A 139 -13.48 7.86 19.50
C ASN A 139 -13.72 8.81 18.30
N ASN A 140 -14.59 8.47 17.34
CA ASN A 140 -14.92 9.33 16.19
C ASN A 140 -13.69 9.89 15.46
N ILE A 141 -12.55 9.20 15.48
CA ILE A 141 -11.34 9.55 14.74
C ILE A 141 -10.95 8.38 13.86
N THR A 142 -10.75 8.68 12.59
CA THR A 142 -10.26 7.74 11.59
C THR A 142 -8.82 8.07 11.24
N SER A 143 -7.95 7.07 11.21
CA SER A 143 -6.61 7.19 10.64
C SER A 143 -6.68 6.96 9.14
N ILE A 144 -6.08 7.89 8.39
CA ILE A 144 -5.90 7.85 6.94
C ILE A 144 -4.40 7.78 6.70
N ILE A 145 -3.96 6.73 6.02
CA ILE A 145 -2.55 6.40 5.85
C ILE A 145 -2.28 6.10 4.38
N PRO A 146 -1.98 7.13 3.56
CA PRO A 146 -1.43 6.92 2.24
C PRO A 146 -0.02 6.32 2.36
N VAL A 147 0.26 5.31 1.55
CA VAL A 147 1.55 4.62 1.50
C VAL A 147 1.99 4.48 0.06
N ASN A 148 3.17 4.99 -0.25
CA ASN A 148 3.91 4.65 -1.46
C ASN A 148 4.96 3.60 -1.09
N LEU A 149 4.79 2.38 -1.59
CA LEU A 149 5.67 1.25 -1.32
C LEU A 149 6.50 0.96 -2.57
N GLN A 150 7.82 1.07 -2.48
CA GLN A 150 8.73 0.62 -3.53
C GLN A 150 9.31 -0.74 -3.18
N LEU A 151 9.04 -1.72 -4.03
CA LEU A 151 9.50 -3.10 -3.85
C LEU A 151 10.62 -3.36 -4.85
N THR A 152 11.78 -3.83 -4.35
CA THR A 152 12.84 -4.39 -5.19
C THR A 152 12.91 -5.89 -4.96
N LEU A 153 12.72 -6.66 -6.01
CA LEU A 153 12.84 -8.11 -6.03
C LEU A 153 14.11 -8.52 -6.76
N LEU A 154 14.97 -9.29 -6.10
CA LEU A 154 16.14 -9.95 -6.66
C LEU A 154 15.85 -11.45 -6.72
N SER A 155 15.82 -11.97 -7.93
CA SER A 155 15.53 -13.39 -8.21
C SER A 155 16.67 -14.27 -7.70
N LYS A 156 16.37 -15.27 -6.86
CA LYS A 156 17.36 -16.27 -6.41
C LYS A 156 17.11 -17.66 -7.00
N ASN A 157 15.85 -18.11 -6.99
CA ASN A 157 15.41 -19.37 -7.59
C ASN A 157 14.01 -19.17 -8.18
N VAL A 158 13.94 -18.83 -9.46
CA VAL A 158 12.68 -18.60 -10.16
C VAL A 158 12.44 -19.76 -11.11
N LYS A 159 11.39 -20.56 -10.84
CA LYS A 159 10.81 -21.47 -11.83
C LYS A 159 9.55 -20.80 -12.35
N GLN A 160 9.37 -20.79 -13.67
CA GLN A 160 8.10 -20.34 -14.24
C GLN A 160 6.97 -21.16 -13.61
N SER A 161 6.00 -20.48 -13.01
CA SER A 161 4.79 -21.06 -12.41
C SER A 161 4.93 -21.77 -11.04
N SER A 162 5.98 -21.47 -10.25
CA SER A 162 6.05 -21.99 -8.86
C SER A 162 5.62 -20.96 -7.82
N SER A 163 4.68 -21.33 -6.94
CA SER A 163 4.34 -20.57 -5.72
C SER A 163 5.50 -20.45 -4.72
N THR A 164 6.56 -21.25 -4.91
CA THR A 164 7.76 -21.28 -4.07
C THR A 164 8.89 -20.42 -4.61
N ASN A 165 8.63 -19.49 -5.54
CA ASN A 165 9.68 -18.60 -6.04
C ASN A 165 10.27 -17.79 -4.89
N ILE A 166 11.60 -17.82 -4.79
CA ILE A 166 12.33 -17.22 -3.69
C ILE A 166 13.03 -15.95 -4.17
N PHE A 167 12.83 -14.87 -3.41
CA PHE A 167 13.38 -13.56 -3.69
C PHE A 167 14.17 -13.03 -2.49
N SER A 168 15.08 -12.11 -2.76
CA SER A 168 15.67 -11.20 -1.77
C SER A 168 15.47 -9.77 -2.23
N GLY A 169 15.69 -8.79 -1.35
CA GLY A 169 15.64 -7.39 -1.73
C GLY A 169 15.11 -6.51 -0.62
N ASP A 170 14.44 -5.44 -1.02
CA ASP A 170 14.07 -4.35 -0.13
C ASP A 170 12.64 -3.88 -0.37
N ILE A 171 11.99 -3.47 0.71
CA ILE A 171 10.70 -2.79 0.70
C ILE A 171 10.90 -1.42 1.32
N HIS A 172 10.77 -0.39 0.50
CA HIS A 172 10.86 1.00 0.93
C HIS A 172 9.46 1.59 1.10
N PHE A 173 9.17 2.16 2.26
CA PHE A 173 7.90 2.78 2.60
C PHE A 173 8.08 4.29 2.69
N ASN A 174 7.26 5.02 1.94
CA ASN A 174 7.01 6.43 2.18
C ASN A 174 5.55 6.62 2.57
N MET A 175 5.31 7.13 3.76
CA MET A 175 4.03 7.05 4.45
C MET A 175 3.78 8.29 5.31
N VAL A 176 2.52 8.69 5.38
CA VAL A 176 2.05 9.72 6.30
C VAL A 176 0.78 9.23 6.98
N THR A 177 0.74 9.26 8.30
CA THR A 177 -0.48 8.93 9.06
C THR A 177 -1.13 10.23 9.47
N MET A 178 -2.40 10.33 9.14
CA MET A 178 -3.21 11.48 9.52
C MET A 178 -4.46 11.01 10.23
N THR A 179 -4.89 11.80 11.21
CA THR A 179 -6.14 11.58 11.92
C THR A 179 -7.20 12.53 11.40
N TYR A 180 -8.38 12.02 11.11
CA TYR A 180 -9.54 12.77 10.66
C TYR A 180 -10.64 12.67 11.71
N LEU A 181 -11.09 13.82 12.23
CA LEU A 181 -12.22 13.88 13.16
C LEU A 181 -13.53 13.70 12.36
N THR A 182 -14.22 12.59 12.64
CA THR A 182 -15.45 12.16 11.96
C THR A 182 -16.70 12.81 12.51
#